data_AF-A0A966CY59-F1
#
_entry.id   AF-A0A966CY59-F1
#
_cell.length_a   1.000
_cell.length_b   1.000
_cell.length_c   1.000
_cell.angle_alpha   90.00
_cell.angle_beta   90.00
_cell.angle_gamma   90.00
#
_symmetry.space_group_name_H-M   'P 1'
#
loop_
_entity.id
_entity.type
_entity.pdbx_description
1 polymer ?
#
loop_
_entity_poly.entity_id
_entity_poly.type
_entity_poly.pdbx_seq_one_letter_code
_entity_poly.pdbx_strand_id
1 'polypeptide(L)'
;MFIRSLFAVAMTALIMIGSMSAAAGREHPRTLLHQGERFLAMGKYQAAIARYSKVIDCCEGTIEAAEAHNDLGVIHARQGNMDLAIQEYEAALQRTPYPLAHFNLGKALADRFSATGGEEVRKRALFHLETFQTYLVQARDLPPIVTWQQVEIEIFLKSAIENLSGSE
;
A
#
# COMPACT_ATOMS: atom_id res chain seq x y z
N MET A 1 -38.54 -17.52 -67.16
CA MET A 1 -39.46 -16.93 -66.16
C MET A 1 -39.08 -17.52 -64.80
N PHE A 2 -38.69 -16.66 -63.86
CA PHE A 2 -38.16 -16.91 -62.49
C PHE A 2 -36.73 -17.52 -62.46
N ILE A 3 -35.61 -16.85 -62.17
CA ILE A 3 -35.23 -15.71 -61.29
C ILE A 3 -35.46 -15.99 -59.79
N ARG A 4 -34.31 -16.06 -59.06
CA ARG A 4 -34.08 -16.00 -57.59
C ARG A 4 -34.44 -17.30 -56.83
N SER A 5 -33.56 -17.93 -56.06
CA SER A 5 -32.99 -17.40 -54.82
C SER A 5 -31.96 -18.36 -54.18
N LEU A 6 -31.15 -17.82 -53.27
CA LEU A 6 -30.29 -18.49 -52.26
C LEU A 6 -28.87 -18.92 -52.68
N PHE A 7 -28.10 -17.97 -53.21
CA PHE A 7 -26.78 -17.73 -52.61
C PHE A 7 -27.02 -17.08 -51.24
N ALA A 8 -26.29 -17.52 -50.20
CA ALA A 8 -26.17 -16.97 -48.85
C ALA A 8 -26.81 -17.81 -47.71
N VAL A 9 -26.15 -18.91 -47.33
CA VAL A 9 -26.18 -19.40 -45.92
C VAL A 9 -24.77 -19.76 -45.40
N ALA A 10 -23.70 -19.51 -46.16
CA ALA A 10 -22.33 -19.86 -45.73
C ALA A 10 -21.58 -18.75 -44.99
N MET A 11 -22.24 -17.67 -44.54
CA MET A 11 -21.54 -16.54 -43.92
C MET A 11 -22.37 -15.84 -42.84
N THR A 12 -22.83 -16.58 -41.84
CA THR A 12 -23.27 -15.98 -40.57
C THR A 12 -22.85 -16.86 -39.41
N ALA A 13 -22.13 -16.23 -38.49
CA ALA A 13 -21.79 -16.69 -37.15
C ALA A 13 -20.64 -17.70 -37.02
N LEU A 14 -19.52 -17.47 -37.73
CA LEU A 14 -18.19 -17.73 -37.16
C LEU A 14 -17.71 -16.48 -36.40
N ILE A 15 -18.50 -16.00 -35.43
CA ILE A 15 -18.07 -15.01 -34.42
C ILE A 15 -18.76 -15.35 -33.09
N MET A 16 -18.46 -16.53 -32.55
CA MET A 16 -18.74 -16.86 -31.14
C MET A 16 -17.50 -17.52 -30.50
N ILE A 17 -16.30 -17.12 -30.92
CA ILE A 17 -15.03 -17.42 -30.22
C ILE A 17 -14.42 -16.11 -29.68
N GLY A 18 -15.27 -15.16 -29.29
CA GLY A 18 -14.86 -13.79 -28.96
C GLY A 18 -15.29 -13.27 -27.59
N SER A 19 -15.91 -14.07 -26.71
CA SER A 19 -16.48 -13.53 -25.47
C SER A 19 -16.55 -14.50 -24.28
N MET A 20 -15.73 -15.56 -24.26
CA MET A 20 -15.58 -16.42 -23.06
C MET A 20 -14.21 -16.31 -22.38
N SER A 21 -13.45 -15.24 -22.64
CA SER A 21 -12.15 -15.00 -21.99
C SER A 21 -11.99 -13.63 -21.33
N ALA A 22 -13.09 -12.97 -20.95
CA ALA A 22 -13.04 -11.66 -20.29
C ALA A 22 -13.86 -11.57 -18.99
N ALA A 23 -14.28 -12.73 -18.45
CA ALA A 23 -14.94 -12.83 -17.15
C ALA A 23 -14.32 -13.92 -16.27
N ALA A 24 -13.00 -14.14 -16.39
CA ALA A 24 -12.25 -14.60 -15.22
C ALA A 24 -12.43 -13.49 -14.18
N GLY A 25 -13.26 -13.75 -13.16
CA GLY A 25 -13.75 -12.74 -12.22
C GLY A 25 -12.62 -11.83 -11.77
N ARG A 26 -12.77 -10.52 -12.00
CA ARG A 26 -11.80 -9.53 -11.51
C ARG A 26 -11.66 -9.76 -10.01
N GLU A 27 -10.50 -10.21 -9.56
CA GLU A 27 -10.24 -10.44 -8.15
C GLU A 27 -10.49 -9.11 -7.41
N HIS A 28 -11.32 -9.14 -6.37
CA HIS A 28 -11.65 -7.94 -5.62
C HIS A 28 -10.36 -7.35 -5.02
N PRO A 29 -10.14 -6.02 -5.05
CA PRO A 29 -8.92 -5.38 -4.57
C PRO A 29 -8.54 -5.80 -3.14
N ARG A 30 -9.54 -5.85 -2.25
CA ARG A 30 -9.39 -6.38 -0.88
C ARG A 30 -8.86 -7.81 -0.82
N THR A 31 -9.30 -8.68 -1.73
CA THR A 31 -8.81 -10.07 -1.82
C THR A 31 -7.36 -10.11 -2.29
N LEU A 32 -7.01 -9.32 -3.30
CA LEU A 32 -5.62 -9.18 -3.77
C LEU A 32 -4.71 -8.68 -2.64
N LEU A 33 -5.14 -7.64 -1.91
CA LEU A 33 -4.43 -7.09 -0.77
C LEU A 33 -4.15 -8.16 0.30
N HIS A 34 -5.17 -8.89 0.75
CA HIS A 34 -5.00 -9.96 1.72
C HIS A 34 -4.09 -11.10 1.24
N GLN A 35 -4.10 -11.41 -0.06
CA GLN A 35 -3.13 -12.36 -0.62
C GLN A 35 -1.71 -11.80 -0.53
N GLY A 36 -1.52 -10.52 -0.81
CA GLY A 36 -0.26 -9.79 -0.64
C GLY A 36 0.25 -9.88 0.79
N GLU A 37 -0.57 -9.54 1.77
CA GLU A 37 -0.25 -9.58 3.21
C GLU A 37 0.20 -10.99 3.65
N ARG A 38 -0.48 -12.04 3.17
CA ARG A 38 -0.11 -13.43 3.45
C ARG A 38 1.26 -13.78 2.85
N PHE A 39 1.55 -13.34 1.63
CA PHE A 39 2.87 -13.55 1.03
C PHE A 39 3.95 -12.76 1.76
N LEU A 40 3.66 -11.53 2.19
CA LEU A 40 4.55 -10.71 2.99
C LEU A 40 4.88 -11.37 4.34
N ALA A 41 3.87 -11.90 5.03
CA ALA A 41 4.05 -12.65 6.27
C ALA A 41 4.93 -13.90 6.08
N MET A 42 4.88 -14.53 4.90
CA MET A 42 5.74 -15.67 4.52
C MET A 42 7.13 -15.27 4.02
N GLY A 43 7.44 -13.96 3.93
CA GLY A 43 8.69 -13.47 3.34
C GLY A 43 8.79 -13.64 1.81
N LYS A 44 7.69 -14.00 1.14
CA LYS A 44 7.64 -14.20 -0.31
C LYS A 44 7.44 -12.86 -1.03
N TYR A 45 8.43 -11.98 -0.94
CA TYR A 45 8.32 -10.58 -1.36
C TYR A 45 7.89 -10.41 -2.83
N GLN A 46 8.44 -11.18 -3.77
CA GLN A 46 8.07 -11.06 -5.18
C GLN A 46 6.59 -11.40 -5.43
N ALA A 47 6.06 -12.39 -4.71
CA ALA A 47 4.65 -12.75 -4.80
C ALA A 47 3.75 -11.68 -4.16
N ALA A 48 4.19 -11.09 -3.05
CA ALA A 48 3.48 -9.99 -2.38
C ALA A 48 3.43 -8.74 -3.26
N ILE A 49 4.58 -8.30 -3.80
CA ILE A 49 4.69 -7.17 -4.74
C ILE A 49 3.72 -7.36 -5.90
N ALA A 50 3.71 -8.54 -6.53
CA ALA A 50 2.81 -8.82 -7.64
C ALA A 50 1.30 -8.68 -7.30
N ARG A 51 0.90 -8.85 -6.02
CA ARG A 51 -0.48 -8.61 -5.59
C ARG A 51 -0.74 -7.14 -5.31
N TYR A 52 0.17 -6.49 -4.60
CA TYR A 52 0.07 -5.06 -4.30
C TYR A 52 0.06 -4.20 -5.57
N SER A 53 0.93 -4.48 -6.54
CA SER A 53 0.93 -3.77 -7.83
C SER A 53 -0.42 -3.91 -8.55
N LYS A 54 -1.05 -5.09 -8.52
CA LYS A 54 -2.39 -5.27 -9.11
C LYS A 54 -3.46 -4.45 -8.40
N VAL A 55 -3.38 -4.29 -7.08
CA VAL A 55 -4.30 -3.44 -6.31
C VAL A 55 -4.15 -1.98 -6.74
N ILE A 56 -2.91 -1.50 -6.82
CA ILE A 56 -2.59 -0.13 -7.24
C ILE A 56 -3.08 0.11 -8.68
N ASP A 57 -2.79 -0.80 -9.61
CA ASP A 57 -3.19 -0.69 -11.02
C ASP A 57 -4.70 -0.64 -11.21
N CYS A 58 -5.47 -1.39 -10.40
CA CYS A 58 -6.92 -1.50 -10.60
C CYS A 58 -7.74 -0.51 -9.77
N CYS A 59 -7.17 0.07 -8.71
CA CYS A 59 -7.88 0.87 -7.70
C CYS A 59 -7.02 2.00 -7.14
N GLU A 60 -6.30 2.72 -8.00
CA GLU A 60 -5.55 3.92 -7.59
C GLU A 60 -6.44 4.92 -6.83
N GLY A 61 -5.91 5.50 -5.75
CA GLY A 61 -6.62 6.50 -4.94
C GLY A 61 -7.64 5.95 -3.94
N THR A 62 -7.77 4.62 -3.82
CA THR A 62 -8.56 4.00 -2.73
C THR A 62 -7.71 3.68 -1.51
N ILE A 63 -8.37 3.36 -0.39
CA ILE A 63 -7.70 2.92 0.83
C ILE A 63 -6.91 1.61 0.60
N GLU A 64 -7.39 0.69 -0.25
CA GLU A 64 -6.66 -0.51 -0.62
C GLU A 64 -5.33 -0.19 -1.33
N ALA A 65 -5.32 0.79 -2.22
CA ALA A 65 -4.08 1.22 -2.87
C ALA A 65 -3.11 1.88 -1.87
N ALA A 66 -3.63 2.66 -0.92
CA ALA A 66 -2.80 3.21 0.16
C ALA A 66 -2.21 2.11 1.07
N GLU A 67 -3.01 1.10 1.43
CA GLU A 67 -2.55 -0.09 2.16
C GLU A 67 -1.48 -0.85 1.37
N ALA A 68 -1.68 -1.03 0.06
CA ALA A 68 -0.74 -1.71 -0.83
C ALA A 68 0.60 -0.96 -0.94
N HIS A 69 0.58 0.37 -1.12
CA HIS A 69 1.78 1.21 -1.10
C HIS A 69 2.51 1.10 0.25
N ASN A 70 1.78 1.18 1.37
CA ASN A 70 2.40 1.01 2.69
C ASN A 70 3.12 -0.34 2.82
N ASP A 71 2.49 -1.44 2.40
CA ASP A 71 3.09 -2.76 2.51
C ASP A 71 4.27 -2.97 1.54
N LEU A 72 4.25 -2.34 0.35
CA LEU A 72 5.44 -2.25 -0.52
C LEU A 72 6.58 -1.53 0.18
N GLY A 73 6.28 -0.44 0.90
CA GLY A 73 7.26 0.26 1.73
C GLY A 73 7.86 -0.65 2.81
N VAL A 74 7.03 -1.45 3.49
CA VAL A 74 7.50 -2.44 4.48
C VAL A 74 8.42 -3.48 3.84
N ILE A 75 8.10 -3.95 2.63
CA ILE A 75 8.96 -4.88 1.87
C ILE A 75 10.31 -4.24 1.58
N HIS A 76 10.32 -3.01 1.05
CA HIS A 76 11.57 -2.31 0.74
C HIS A 76 12.41 -2.05 1.98
N ALA A 77 11.79 -1.65 3.11
CA ALA A 77 12.48 -1.47 4.37
C ALA A 77 13.14 -2.78 4.86
N ARG A 78 12.42 -3.91 4.77
CA ARG A 78 12.97 -5.25 5.11
C ARG A 78 14.13 -5.68 4.22
N GLN A 79 14.18 -5.18 2.98
CA GLN A 79 15.28 -5.39 2.04
C GLN A 79 16.44 -4.39 2.22
N GLY A 80 16.33 -3.44 3.15
CA GLY A 80 17.34 -2.39 3.36
C GLY A 80 17.23 -1.20 2.41
N ASN A 81 16.23 -1.19 1.53
CA ASN A 81 16.02 -0.12 0.54
C ASN A 81 15.19 1.02 1.15
N MET A 82 15.77 1.74 2.12
CA MET A 82 15.03 2.74 2.89
C MET A 82 14.50 3.90 2.03
N ASP A 83 15.20 4.27 0.96
CA ASP A 83 14.76 5.34 0.05
C ASP A 83 13.47 4.96 -0.70
N LEU A 84 13.40 3.73 -1.21
CA LEU A 84 12.19 3.22 -1.85
C LEU A 84 11.07 3.05 -0.83
N ALA A 85 11.38 2.62 0.40
CA ALA A 85 10.38 2.50 1.45
C ALA A 85 9.71 3.86 1.73
N ILE A 86 10.49 4.93 1.84
CA ILE A 86 9.98 6.28 2.06
C ILE A 86 9.12 6.75 0.88
N GLN A 87 9.52 6.49 -0.36
CA GLN A 87 8.70 6.83 -1.54
C GLN A 87 7.34 6.13 -1.52
N GLU A 88 7.32 4.84 -1.17
CA GLU A 88 6.07 4.08 -1.08
C GLU A 88 5.17 4.55 0.07
N TYR A 89 5.74 4.85 1.25
CA TYR A 89 4.95 5.42 2.34
C TYR A 89 4.40 6.82 2.00
N GLU A 90 5.16 7.65 1.29
CA GLU A 90 4.68 8.93 0.77
C GLU A 90 3.54 8.73 -0.23
N ALA A 91 3.68 7.77 -1.15
CA ALA A 91 2.64 7.42 -2.12
C ALA A 91 1.33 6.99 -1.43
N ALA A 92 1.42 6.20 -0.36
CA ALA A 92 0.26 5.81 0.44
C ALA A 92 -0.52 6.99 1.02
N LEU A 93 0.14 8.13 1.28
CA LEU A 93 -0.46 9.33 1.87
C LEU A 93 -0.95 10.36 0.84
N GLN A 94 -0.65 10.22 -0.46
CA GLN A 94 -0.96 11.25 -1.46
C GLN A 94 -2.45 11.47 -1.69
N ARG A 95 -3.28 10.42 -1.56
CA ARG A 95 -4.70 10.44 -1.98
C ARG A 95 -5.67 10.02 -0.89
N THR A 96 -5.23 9.21 0.05
CA THR A 96 -6.09 8.65 1.09
C THR A 96 -5.42 8.78 2.44
N PRO A 97 -6.11 9.28 3.48
CA PRO A 97 -5.59 9.24 4.84
C PRO A 97 -5.37 7.78 5.26
N TYR A 98 -4.11 7.39 5.45
CA TYR A 98 -3.76 6.04 5.91
C TYR A 98 -2.81 6.14 7.12
N PRO A 99 -3.32 6.02 8.35
CA PRO A 99 -2.56 6.28 9.57
C PRO A 99 -1.27 5.47 9.70
N LEU A 100 -1.27 4.19 9.29
CA LEU A 100 -0.08 3.35 9.39
C LEU A 100 1.07 3.82 8.49
N ALA A 101 0.78 4.48 7.37
CA ALA A 101 1.83 5.09 6.56
C ALA A 101 2.47 6.30 7.26
N HIS A 102 1.75 7.07 8.09
CA HIS A 102 2.37 8.10 8.93
C HIS A 102 3.34 7.49 9.94
N PHE A 103 2.95 6.40 10.62
CA PHE A 103 3.86 5.71 11.54
C PHE A 103 5.13 5.22 10.84
N ASN A 104 4.97 4.48 9.74
CA ASN A 104 6.10 3.88 9.02
C ASN A 104 7.02 4.93 8.38
N LEU A 105 6.44 5.99 7.79
CA LEU A 105 7.20 7.11 7.24
C LEU A 105 7.94 7.88 8.34
N GLY A 106 7.26 8.19 9.44
CA GLY A 106 7.86 8.86 10.59
C GLY A 106 9.05 8.09 11.16
N LYS A 107 8.89 6.78 11.33
CA LYS A 107 9.99 5.89 11.77
C LYS A 107 11.14 5.88 10.76
N ALA A 108 10.86 5.69 9.46
CA ALA A 108 11.90 5.67 8.43
C ALA A 108 12.68 6.99 8.34
N LEU A 109 11.99 8.13 8.52
CA LEU A 109 12.62 9.45 8.56
C LEU A 109 13.41 9.67 9.85
N ALA A 110 12.96 9.17 11.00
CA ALA A 110 13.72 9.22 12.25
C ALA A 110 15.01 8.38 12.17
N ASP A 111 14.93 7.20 11.54
CA ASP A 111 16.10 6.35 11.25
C ASP A 111 17.07 7.10 10.31
N ARG A 112 16.55 7.76 9.25
CA ARG A 112 17.37 8.59 8.34
C ARG A 112 17.99 9.80 9.03
N PHE A 113 17.26 10.49 9.90
CA PHE A 113 17.77 11.62 10.68
C PHE A 113 18.89 11.16 11.61
N SER A 114 18.73 10.02 12.28
CA SER A 114 19.77 9.45 13.15
C SER A 114 21.06 9.13 12.38
N ALA A 115 20.95 8.73 11.10
CA ALA A 115 22.08 8.41 10.25
C ALA A 115 22.73 9.62 9.56
N THR A 116 21.94 10.64 9.19
CA THR A 116 22.39 11.72 8.29
C THR A 116 22.23 13.13 8.86
N GLY A 117 21.49 13.28 9.97
CA GLY A 117 21.06 14.58 10.49
C GLY A 117 20.07 15.28 9.57
N GLY A 118 20.07 16.62 9.64
CA GLY A 118 19.28 17.48 8.75
C GLY A 118 17.94 17.90 9.33
N GLU A 119 17.78 19.21 9.49
CA GLU A 119 16.61 19.84 10.10
C GLU A 119 15.30 19.48 9.39
N GLU A 120 15.33 19.42 8.07
CA GLU A 120 14.14 19.08 7.27
C GLU A 120 13.69 17.64 7.50
N VAL A 121 14.63 16.69 7.54
CA VAL A 121 14.32 15.27 7.80
C VAL A 121 13.74 15.11 9.19
N ARG A 122 14.31 15.83 10.18
CA ARG A 122 13.82 15.87 11.55
C ARG A 122 12.38 16.37 11.65
N LYS A 123 12.10 17.54 11.06
CA LYS A 123 10.75 18.15 11.08
C LYS A 123 9.72 17.23 10.44
N ARG A 124 10.08 16.60 9.32
CA ARG A 124 9.20 15.65 8.65
C ARG A 124 8.96 14.40 9.50
N ALA A 125 10.00 13.84 10.12
CA ALA A 125 9.85 12.71 11.04
C ALA A 125 8.88 13.04 12.18
N LEU A 126 9.10 14.19 12.84
CA LEU A 126 8.26 14.67 13.93
C LEU A 126 6.80 14.82 13.49
N PHE A 127 6.56 15.51 12.36
CA PHE A 127 5.22 15.71 11.82
C PHE A 127 4.45 14.39 11.64
N HIS A 128 5.08 13.38 11.04
CA HIS A 128 4.39 12.10 10.79
C HIS A 128 4.15 11.31 12.08
N LEU A 129 5.11 11.31 13.01
CA LEU A 129 4.95 10.63 14.31
C LEU A 129 3.87 11.29 15.18
N GLU A 130 3.82 12.61 15.24
CA GLU A 130 2.79 13.37 15.97
C GLU A 130 1.40 13.19 15.34
N THR A 131 1.33 13.15 14.01
CA THR A 131 0.07 12.87 13.30
C THR A 131 -0.47 11.49 13.67
N PHE A 132 0.40 10.49 13.69
CA PHE A 132 0.00 9.15 14.10
C PHE A 132 -0.34 9.06 15.59
N GLN A 133 0.41 9.73 16.47
CA GLN A 133 0.09 9.82 17.89
C GLN A 133 -1.30 10.44 18.12
N THR A 134 -1.62 11.51 17.39
CA THR A 134 -2.95 12.14 17.43
C THR A 134 -4.04 11.16 17.00
N TYR A 135 -3.79 10.39 15.94
CA TYR A 135 -4.69 9.33 15.51
C TYR A 135 -4.93 8.29 16.60
N LEU A 136 -3.89 7.82 17.31
CA LEU A 136 -4.02 6.85 18.40
C LEU A 136 -4.88 7.35 19.56
N VAL A 137 -4.71 8.62 19.93
CA VAL A 137 -5.49 9.22 21.03
C VAL A 137 -6.98 9.34 20.66
N GLN A 138 -7.29 9.54 19.38
CA GLN A 138 -8.65 9.73 18.89
C GLN A 138 -9.35 8.43 18.49
N ALA A 139 -8.60 7.46 17.93
CA ALA A 139 -9.11 6.18 17.48
C ALA A 139 -9.29 5.26 18.69
N ARG A 140 -10.55 4.96 19.05
CA ARG A 140 -10.88 4.08 20.18
C ARG A 140 -10.44 2.62 19.96
N ASP A 141 -10.23 2.20 18.72
CA ASP A 141 -9.77 0.86 18.33
C ASP A 141 -8.69 0.98 17.25
N LEU A 142 -7.53 0.39 17.49
CA LEU A 142 -6.41 0.35 16.56
C LEU A 142 -6.72 -0.55 15.34
N PRO A 143 -6.32 -0.16 14.11
CA PRO A 143 -6.19 -1.15 13.03
C PRO A 143 -5.19 -2.22 13.48
N PRO A 144 -5.32 -3.49 13.06
CA PRO A 144 -4.40 -4.55 13.46
C PRO A 144 -2.98 -4.23 12.99
N ILE A 145 -2.15 -3.73 13.90
CA ILE A 145 -0.72 -3.48 13.63
C ILE A 145 -0.02 -4.81 13.86
N VAL A 146 0.34 -5.47 12.77
CA VAL A 146 1.04 -6.74 12.83
C VAL A 146 2.43 -6.47 13.41
N THR A 147 2.77 -7.19 14.50
CA THR A 147 4.05 -7.25 15.23
C THR A 147 4.21 -6.43 16.51
N TRP A 148 3.50 -5.32 16.73
CA TRP A 148 3.69 -4.49 17.94
C TRP A 148 2.39 -4.36 18.72
N GLN A 149 2.47 -4.45 20.05
CA GLN A 149 1.35 -4.11 20.93
C GLN A 149 1.18 -2.59 21.00
N GLN A 150 -0.05 -2.12 21.23
CA GLN A 150 -0.34 -0.69 21.37
C GLN A 150 0.61 0.03 22.33
N VAL A 151 0.88 -0.60 23.49
CA VAL A 151 1.78 -0.04 24.50
C VAL A 151 3.21 0.16 23.99
N GLU A 152 3.72 -0.75 23.16
CA GLU A 152 5.07 -0.66 22.59
C GLU A 152 5.15 0.50 21.60
N ILE A 153 4.08 0.69 20.82
CA ILE A 153 3.94 1.80 19.88
C ILE A 153 3.91 3.13 20.62
N GLU A 154 3.11 3.24 21.68
CA GLU A 154 3.02 4.47 22.49
C GLU A 154 4.36 4.83 23.15
N ILE A 155 5.07 3.84 23.69
CA ILE A 155 6.42 4.01 24.27
C ILE A 155 7.40 4.51 23.20
N PHE A 156 7.42 3.85 22.04
CA PHE A 156 8.27 4.26 20.93
C PHE A 156 7.96 5.69 20.48
N LEU A 157 6.68 6.02 20.26
CA LEU A 157 6.27 7.35 19.82
C LEU A 157 6.72 8.43 20.79
N LYS A 158 6.46 8.22 22.09
CA LYS A 158 6.88 9.16 23.13
C LYS A 158 8.39 9.39 23.08
N SER A 159 9.18 8.33 23.10
CA SER A 159 10.64 8.44 23.09
C SER A 159 11.17 9.08 21.80
N ALA A 160 10.66 8.68 20.64
CA ALA A 160 11.07 9.21 19.35
C ALA A 160 10.75 10.70 19.22
N ILE A 161 9.55 11.12 19.61
CA ILE A 161 9.12 12.53 19.58
C ILE A 161 9.95 13.37 20.55
N GLU A 162 10.20 12.90 21.78
CA GLU A 162 11.05 13.60 22.76
C GLU A 162 12.47 13.80 22.22
N ASN A 163 13.08 12.75 21.65
CA ASN A 163 14.42 12.80 21.08
C ASN A 163 14.51 13.78 19.89
N LEU A 164 13.51 13.75 19.00
CA LEU A 164 13.47 14.63 17.83
C LEU A 164 13.21 16.09 18.23
N SER A 165 12.44 16.34 19.29
CA SER A 165 12.12 17.68 19.79
C SER A 165 13.27 18.33 20.58
N GLY A 166 14.10 17.53 21.25
CA GLY A 166 15.16 18.02 22.14
C GLY A 166 16.55 18.20 21.52
N SER A 167 16.70 18.08 20.21
CA SER A 167 18.00 18.23 19.52
C SER A 167 18.29 19.70 19.14
N GLU A 168 18.43 20.58 20.14
CA GLU A 168 18.99 21.93 19.91
C GLU A 168 20.52 21.92 19.79
#